data_AF-A0A6A4HAT1-F1
#
_entry.id   AF-A0A6A4HAT1-F1
#
_cell.length_a   1.000
_cell.length_b   1.000
_cell.length_c   1.000
_cell.angle_alpha   90.00
_cell.angle_beta   90.00
_cell.angle_gamma   90.00
#
_symmetry.space_group_name_H-M   'P 1'
#
loop_
_entity.id
_entity.type
_entity.pdbx_description
1 polymer ?
#
loop_
_entity_poly.entity_id
_entity_poly.type
_entity_poly.pdbx_seq_one_letter_code
_entity_poly.pdbx_strand_id
1 'polypeptide(L)'
;MLHPLPAQNERSAPKWDSKYEEQLPTFFEEFETVAKAAGIDADDAEMKKGVLRYADPESMRFWRTLPTFKEVAKTWAEFKKEVLSHYPGALEVAEATTEDLKKVVSEFAKSGISNSKELGTYHRKFSIVADSLQEHGILSGVQVASFYMQAFPNSIRIRL
;
A
#
# COMPACT_ATOMS: atom_id res chain seq x y z
N MET A 1 11.44 -24.21 -10.91
CA MET A 1 12.84 -23.95 -10.54
C MET A 1 12.81 -23.01 -9.35
N LEU A 2 13.67 -23.23 -8.35
CA LEU A 2 13.83 -22.30 -7.22
C LEU A 2 14.81 -21.20 -7.64
N HIS A 3 14.47 -19.94 -7.36
CA HIS A 3 15.31 -18.78 -7.63
C HIS A 3 15.91 -18.27 -6.32
N PRO A 4 17.20 -17.92 -6.24
CA PRO A 4 17.70 -17.26 -5.05
C PRO A 4 16.92 -15.96 -4.80
N LEU A 5 16.85 -15.54 -3.53
CA LEU A 5 16.35 -14.21 -3.18
C LEU A 5 17.12 -13.15 -4.02
N PRO A 6 16.43 -12.18 -4.65
CA PRO A 6 17.06 -11.19 -5.50
C PRO A 6 18.08 -10.35 -4.71
N ALA A 7 19.19 -9.97 -5.33
CA ALA A 7 20.12 -9.03 -4.70
C ALA A 7 19.47 -7.66 -4.53
N GLN A 8 19.83 -6.91 -3.48
CA GLN A 8 19.16 -5.64 -3.12
C GLN A 8 19.15 -4.58 -4.24
N ASN A 9 20.12 -4.63 -5.15
CA ASN A 9 20.24 -3.73 -6.30
C ASN A 9 19.50 -4.21 -7.55
N GLU A 10 18.87 -5.39 -7.53
CA GLU A 10 18.10 -5.91 -8.65
C GLU A 10 16.73 -5.23 -8.75
N ARG A 11 16.20 -5.17 -9.98
CA ARG A 11 14.87 -4.57 -10.23
C ARG A 11 13.74 -5.34 -9.55
N SER A 12 13.91 -6.64 -9.36
CA SER A 12 12.95 -7.55 -8.73
C SER A 12 13.04 -7.57 -7.20
N ALA A 13 13.98 -6.84 -6.59
CA ALA A 13 14.09 -6.76 -5.15
C ALA A 13 12.94 -5.93 -4.56
N PRO A 14 12.29 -6.42 -3.47
CA PRO A 14 11.35 -5.62 -2.70
C PRO A 14 12.00 -4.32 -2.23
N LYS A 15 11.23 -3.22 -2.25
CA LYS A 15 11.75 -1.91 -1.88
C LYS A 15 11.05 -1.37 -0.66
N TRP A 16 11.86 -0.96 0.32
CA TRP A 16 11.39 -0.34 1.54
C TRP A 16 12.04 1.03 1.72
N ASP A 17 11.22 2.04 2.00
CA ASP A 17 11.63 3.38 2.40
C ASP A 17 10.78 3.79 3.60
N SER A 18 11.43 3.92 4.76
CA SER A 18 10.77 4.24 6.04
C SER A 18 10.06 5.59 6.05
N LYS A 19 10.26 6.45 5.05
CA LYS A 19 9.50 7.70 4.87
C LYS A 19 8.07 7.49 4.39
N TYR A 20 7.78 6.33 3.80
CA TYR A 20 6.48 5.96 3.24
C TYR A 20 5.92 4.75 3.99
N GLU A 21 5.58 4.97 5.27
CA GLU A 21 5.11 3.90 6.15
C GLU A 21 3.90 3.13 5.58
N GLU A 22 3.05 3.81 4.82
CA GLU A 22 1.88 3.24 4.14
C GLU A 22 2.23 2.16 3.10
N GLN A 23 3.49 2.09 2.65
CA GLN A 23 3.97 1.08 1.71
C GLN A 23 4.48 -0.19 2.40
N LEU A 24 4.58 -0.21 3.74
CA LEU A 24 5.11 -1.36 4.47
C LEU A 24 4.31 -2.66 4.26
N PRO A 25 2.96 -2.64 4.19
CA PRO A 25 2.20 -3.84 3.85
C PRO A 25 2.57 -4.38 2.46
N THR A 26 2.60 -3.51 1.45
CA THR A 26 2.98 -3.86 0.07
C THR A 26 4.40 -4.43 0.01
N PHE A 27 5.33 -3.82 0.74
CA PHE A 27 6.71 -4.33 0.85
C PHE A 27 6.75 -5.77 1.38
N PHE A 28 5.96 -6.09 2.40
CA PHE A 28 5.88 -7.46 2.91
C PHE A 28 5.30 -8.44 1.88
N GLU A 29 4.27 -8.05 1.12
CA GLU A 29 3.70 -8.88 0.04
C GLU A 29 4.72 -9.13 -1.09
N GLU A 30 5.48 -8.10 -1.48
CA GLU A 30 6.57 -8.23 -2.44
C GLU A 30 7.65 -9.20 -1.94
N PHE A 31 8.03 -9.09 -0.66
CA PHE A 31 8.98 -10.00 -0.03
C PHE A 31 8.47 -11.45 -0.01
N GLU A 32 7.21 -11.67 0.39
CA GLU A 32 6.60 -13.00 0.41
C GLU A 32 6.58 -13.65 -0.97
N THR A 33 6.34 -12.84 -2.01
CA THR A 33 6.37 -13.31 -3.40
C THR A 33 7.75 -13.83 -3.80
N VAL A 34 8.81 -13.06 -3.52
CA VAL A 34 10.18 -13.48 -3.85
C VAL A 34 10.68 -14.61 -2.94
N ALA A 35 10.23 -14.64 -1.69
CA ALA A 35 10.53 -15.71 -0.74
C ALA A 35 9.91 -17.04 -1.16
N LYS A 36 8.67 -17.03 -1.63
CA LYS A 36 8.00 -18.20 -2.22
C LYS A 36 8.69 -18.68 -3.49
N ALA A 37 9.13 -17.76 -4.36
CA ALA A 37 9.94 -18.13 -5.53
C ALA A 37 11.29 -18.77 -5.15
N ALA A 38 11.83 -18.39 -3.98
CA ALA A 38 13.04 -18.97 -3.40
C ALA A 38 12.81 -20.23 -2.57
N GLY A 39 11.55 -20.61 -2.31
CA GLY A 39 11.20 -21.80 -1.53
C GLY A 39 11.56 -21.69 -0.05
N ILE A 40 11.62 -20.47 0.50
CA ILE A 40 11.86 -20.24 1.93
C ILE A 40 10.57 -19.92 2.70
N ASP A 41 9.42 -19.88 2.02
CA ASP A 41 8.12 -19.45 2.57
C ASP A 41 7.57 -20.38 3.68
N ALA A 42 8.10 -21.60 3.79
CA ALA A 42 7.75 -22.54 4.85
C ALA A 42 8.66 -22.45 6.09
N ASP A 43 9.72 -21.64 6.08
CA ASP A 43 10.67 -21.49 7.19
C ASP A 43 10.58 -20.08 7.77
N ASP A 44 9.91 -19.95 8.92
CA ASP A 44 9.72 -18.67 9.61
C ASP A 44 11.05 -17.98 9.97
N ALA A 45 12.10 -18.74 10.31
CA ALA A 45 13.39 -18.17 10.68
C ALA A 45 14.11 -17.61 9.45
N GLU A 46 14.06 -18.30 8.32
CA GLU A 46 14.62 -17.82 7.06
C GLU A 46 13.81 -16.65 6.47
N MET A 47 12.48 -16.64 6.64
CA MET A 47 11.62 -15.49 6.28
C MET A 47 12.03 -14.24 7.07
N LYS A 48 12.13 -14.34 8.40
CA LYS A 48 12.54 -13.22 9.27
C LYS A 48 13.94 -12.70 8.94
N LYS A 49 14.90 -13.58 8.68
CA LYS A 49 16.26 -13.17 8.26
C LYS A 49 16.28 -12.59 6.84
N GLY A 50 15.49 -13.16 5.94
CA GLY A 50 15.41 -12.79 4.54
C GLY A 50 14.94 -11.36 4.35
N VAL A 51 13.86 -10.96 5.03
CA VAL A 51 13.29 -9.61 4.85
C VAL A 51 14.24 -8.50 5.27
N LEU A 52 15.13 -8.75 6.25
CA LEU A 52 16.13 -7.78 6.68
C LEU A 52 17.06 -7.35 5.54
N ARG A 53 17.27 -8.20 4.52
CA ARG A 53 18.13 -7.88 3.36
C ARG A 53 17.61 -6.69 2.54
N TYR A 54 16.31 -6.41 2.64
CA TYR A 54 15.63 -5.36 1.89
C TYR A 54 15.24 -4.17 2.75
N ALA A 55 15.42 -4.26 4.06
CA ALA A 55 15.19 -3.16 4.98
C ALA A 55 16.30 -2.10 4.89
N ASP A 56 15.96 -0.83 5.06
CA ASP A 56 16.94 0.23 5.27
C ASP A 56 17.70 0.00 6.60
N PRO A 57 18.88 0.65 6.80
CA PRO A 57 19.71 0.40 7.98
C PRO A 57 19.03 0.68 9.32
N GLU A 58 18.11 1.64 9.39
CA GLU A 58 17.41 1.99 10.62
C GLU A 58 16.33 0.96 10.93
N SER A 59 15.48 0.65 9.95
CA SER A 59 14.44 -0.39 10.09
C SER A 59 15.05 -1.76 10.38
N MET A 60 16.15 -2.13 9.71
CA MET A 60 16.86 -3.39 10.00
C MET A 60 17.32 -3.48 11.45
N ARG A 61 17.91 -2.40 11.99
CA ARG A 61 18.36 -2.35 13.38
C ARG A 61 17.17 -2.49 14.32
N PHE A 62 16.10 -1.76 14.05
CA PHE A 62 14.88 -1.79 14.85
C PHE A 62 14.23 -3.18 14.85
N TRP A 63 13.98 -3.78 13.69
CA TRP A 63 13.33 -5.09 13.55
C TRP A 63 14.11 -6.21 14.27
N ARG A 64 15.45 -6.13 14.33
CA ARG A 64 16.28 -7.07 15.11
C ARG A 64 16.09 -6.96 16.62
N THR A 65 15.57 -5.85 17.12
CA THR A 65 15.32 -5.67 18.55
C THR A 65 14.02 -6.35 19.01
N LEU A 66 13.11 -6.63 18.07
CA LEU A 66 11.78 -7.16 18.36
C LEU A 66 11.83 -8.57 18.98
N PRO A 67 11.04 -8.84 20.04
CA PRO A 67 10.87 -10.18 20.61
C PRO A 67 10.54 -11.25 19.57
N THR A 68 9.60 -10.97 18.67
CA THR A 68 9.20 -11.93 17.60
C THR A 68 10.31 -12.23 16.60
N PHE A 69 11.28 -11.33 16.45
CA PHE A 69 12.47 -11.61 15.67
C PHE A 69 13.44 -12.55 16.41
N LYS A 70 13.71 -12.25 17.69
CA LYS A 70 14.70 -12.96 18.51
C LYS A 70 14.27 -14.38 18.85
N GLU A 71 12.98 -14.60 19.07
CA GLU A 71 12.44 -15.90 19.44
C GLU A 71 12.25 -16.80 18.21
N VAL A 72 12.92 -17.96 18.21
CA VAL A 72 12.85 -18.93 17.10
C VAL A 72 11.44 -19.51 16.95
N ALA A 73 10.72 -19.70 18.05
CA ALA A 73 9.36 -20.24 18.05
C ALA A 73 8.31 -19.27 17.47
N LYS A 74 8.67 -17.99 17.28
CA LYS A 74 7.76 -16.97 16.76
C LYS A 74 7.68 -17.04 15.25
N THR A 75 6.46 -17.07 14.76
CA THR A 75 6.14 -17.19 13.34
C THR A 75 6.45 -15.90 12.58
N TRP A 76 6.57 -16.02 11.26
CA TRP A 76 6.64 -14.89 10.35
C TRP A 76 5.43 -13.95 10.50
N ALA A 77 4.23 -14.51 10.68
CA ALA A 77 3.00 -13.74 10.86
C ALA A 77 3.02 -12.89 12.15
N GLU A 78 3.49 -13.46 13.26
CA GLU A 78 3.66 -12.71 14.52
C GLU A 78 4.69 -11.59 14.36
N PHE A 79 5.81 -11.86 13.68
CA PHE A 79 6.83 -10.85 13.41
C PHE A 79 6.31 -9.69 12.55
N LYS A 80 5.66 -9.99 11.41
CA LYS A 80 5.03 -8.95 10.58
C LYS A 80 4.05 -8.10 11.38
N LYS A 81 3.20 -8.73 12.19
CA LYS A 81 2.20 -8.04 13.01
C LYS A 81 2.87 -7.10 14.02
N GLU A 82 3.91 -7.56 14.71
CA GLU A 82 4.66 -6.71 15.65
C GLU A 82 5.33 -5.55 14.90
N VAL A 83 6.00 -5.81 13.78
CA VAL A 83 6.59 -4.75 12.94
C VAL A 83 5.54 -3.72 12.56
N LEU A 84 4.42 -4.12 11.94
CA LEU A 84 3.35 -3.20 11.52
C LEU A 84 2.80 -2.37 12.69
N SER A 85 2.73 -2.91 13.90
CA SER A 85 2.24 -2.17 15.08
C SER A 85 3.12 -0.98 15.48
N HIS A 86 4.37 -0.94 15.02
CA HIS A 86 5.32 0.14 15.29
C HIS A 86 5.38 1.20 14.20
N TYR A 87 4.66 1.01 13.09
CA TYR A 87 4.54 1.98 12.01
C TYR A 87 3.05 2.36 11.89
N PRO A 88 2.58 3.37 12.62
CA PRO A 88 1.17 3.79 12.55
C PRO A 88 0.72 4.10 11.12
N GLY A 89 1.60 4.66 10.27
CA GLY A 89 1.30 4.90 8.87
C GLY A 89 1.19 3.63 8.02
N ALA A 90 1.68 2.48 8.50
CA ALA A 90 1.50 1.18 7.87
C ALA A 90 0.18 0.48 8.24
N LEU A 91 -0.36 0.78 9.43
CA LEU A 91 -1.71 0.37 9.83
C LEU A 91 -2.78 1.20 9.12
N GLU A 92 -2.39 2.41 8.71
CA GLU A 92 -3.10 3.17 7.71
C GLU A 92 -2.93 2.50 6.34
N VAL A 93 -3.71 1.45 6.07
CA VAL A 93 -4.65 1.64 4.95
C VAL A 93 -5.47 2.81 5.45
N ALA A 94 -5.02 4.05 5.23
CA ALA A 94 -5.70 5.22 5.77
C ALA A 94 -7.15 5.01 5.38
N GLU A 95 -8.02 4.72 6.36
CA GLU A 95 -9.40 4.34 6.07
C GLU A 95 -9.88 5.47 5.18
N ALA A 96 -10.08 5.16 3.90
CA ALA A 96 -10.15 6.19 2.89
C ALA A 96 -11.25 7.14 3.34
N THR A 97 -10.91 8.37 3.70
CA THR A 97 -11.93 9.21 4.34
C THR A 97 -12.76 9.88 3.28
N THR A 98 -13.97 10.29 3.64
CA THR A 98 -14.73 11.17 2.74
C THR A 98 -14.01 12.50 2.51
N GLU A 99 -13.13 12.95 3.41
CA GLU A 99 -12.24 14.10 3.17
C GLU A 99 -11.23 13.82 2.06
N ASP A 100 -10.61 12.64 2.02
CA ASP A 100 -9.63 12.30 0.98
C ASP A 100 -10.29 12.23 -0.40
N LEU A 101 -11.52 11.70 -0.46
CA LEU A 101 -12.29 11.70 -1.70
C LEU A 101 -12.60 13.13 -2.16
N LYS A 102 -13.01 14.00 -1.22
CA LYS A 102 -13.23 15.43 -1.50
C LYS A 102 -11.96 16.14 -1.96
N LYS A 103 -10.78 15.81 -1.40
CA LYS A 103 -9.49 16.39 -1.81
C LYS A 103 -9.21 16.06 -3.27
N VAL A 104 -9.35 14.78 -3.66
CA VAL A 104 -9.16 14.35 -5.06
C VAL A 104 -10.14 15.08 -5.98
N VAL A 105 -11.43 15.11 -5.64
CA VAL A 105 -12.45 15.82 -6.42
C VAL A 105 -12.10 17.31 -6.54
N SER A 106 -11.71 17.96 -5.46
CA SER A 106 -11.37 19.39 -5.42
C SER A 106 -10.11 19.72 -6.23
N GLU A 107 -9.09 18.87 -6.18
CA GLU A 107 -7.86 19.00 -6.97
C GLU A 107 -8.21 19.09 -8.47
N PHE A 108 -8.97 18.13 -8.97
CA PHE A 108 -9.32 18.04 -10.39
C PHE A 108 -10.42 19.02 -10.82
N ALA A 109 -11.34 19.39 -9.90
CA ALA A 109 -12.29 20.47 -10.16
C ALA A 109 -11.58 21.82 -10.35
N LYS A 110 -10.49 22.07 -9.61
CA LYS A 110 -9.69 23.30 -9.70
C LYS A 110 -8.74 23.30 -10.90
N SER A 111 -8.01 22.20 -11.12
CA SER A 111 -7.08 22.10 -12.26
C SER A 111 -7.79 21.94 -13.60
N GLY A 112 -9.02 21.42 -13.59
CA GLY A 112 -9.75 21.01 -14.76
C GLY A 112 -9.33 19.63 -15.27
N ILE A 113 -10.23 19.02 -16.05
CA ILE A 113 -10.00 17.79 -16.81
C ILE A 113 -10.25 18.12 -18.28
N SER A 114 -9.18 18.34 -19.02
CA SER A 114 -9.20 18.86 -20.40
C SER A 114 -9.01 17.77 -21.46
N ASN A 115 -8.43 16.63 -21.08
CA ASN A 115 -8.08 15.55 -22.00
C ASN A 115 -8.23 14.16 -21.37
N SER A 116 -8.13 13.12 -22.20
CA SER A 116 -8.30 11.72 -21.78
C SER A 116 -7.23 11.25 -20.78
N LYS A 117 -6.01 11.80 -20.83
CA LYS A 117 -4.92 11.45 -19.90
C LYS A 117 -5.21 11.98 -18.49
N GLU A 118 -5.69 13.22 -18.40
CA GLU A 118 -6.15 13.82 -17.15
C GLU A 118 -7.37 13.08 -16.60
N LEU A 119 -8.33 12.74 -17.46
CA LEU A 119 -9.51 11.95 -17.06
C LEU A 119 -9.10 10.58 -16.51
N GLY A 120 -8.18 9.88 -17.17
CA GLY A 120 -7.67 8.60 -16.68
C GLY A 120 -6.90 8.72 -15.36
N THR A 121 -6.23 9.85 -15.13
CA THR A 121 -5.52 10.12 -13.87
C THR A 121 -6.50 10.43 -12.74
N TYR A 122 -7.51 11.25 -13.01
CA TYR A 122 -8.61 11.50 -12.09
C TYR A 122 -9.31 10.20 -11.71
N HIS A 123 -9.69 9.38 -12.70
CA HIS A 123 -10.37 8.11 -12.47
C HIS A 123 -9.58 7.19 -11.54
N ARG A 124 -8.30 6.95 -11.81
CA ARG A 124 -7.46 6.10 -10.93
C ARG A 124 -7.36 6.63 -9.51
N LYS A 125 -7.04 7.93 -9.35
CA LYS A 125 -6.93 8.55 -8.02
C LYS A 125 -8.25 8.51 -7.25
N PHE A 126 -9.37 8.73 -7.94
CA PHE A 126 -10.70 8.67 -7.35
C PHE A 126 -11.07 7.24 -6.94
N SER A 127 -10.87 6.25 -7.82
CA SER A 127 -11.21 4.84 -7.57
C SER A 127 -10.48 4.26 -6.35
N ILE A 128 -9.20 4.57 -6.17
CA ILE A 128 -8.43 4.10 -5.00
C ILE A 128 -9.14 4.46 -3.68
N VAL A 129 -9.68 5.67 -3.58
CA VAL A 129 -10.35 6.17 -2.37
C VAL A 129 -11.81 5.71 -2.33
N ALA A 130 -12.51 5.77 -3.47
CA ALA A 130 -13.93 5.44 -3.57
C ALA A 130 -14.21 3.95 -3.36
N ASP A 131 -13.37 3.07 -3.90
CA ASP A 131 -13.54 1.61 -3.78
C ASP A 131 -13.36 1.20 -2.31
N SER A 132 -12.34 1.74 -1.64
CA SER A 132 -12.14 1.55 -0.19
C SER A 132 -13.35 2.02 0.63
N LEU A 133 -13.86 3.23 0.37
CA LEU A 133 -15.08 3.76 1.03
C LEU A 133 -16.33 2.90 0.78
N GLN A 134 -16.45 2.30 -0.41
CA GLN A 134 -17.58 1.48 -0.79
C GLN A 134 -17.51 0.07 -0.19
N GLU A 135 -16.31 -0.53 -0.16
CA GLU A 135 -16.04 -1.82 0.50
C GLU A 135 -16.36 -1.79 2.00
N HIS A 136 -16.07 -0.65 2.65
CA HIS A 136 -16.38 -0.44 4.07
C HIS A 136 -17.82 0.05 4.32
N GLY A 137 -18.65 0.18 3.27
CA GLY A 137 -20.04 0.60 3.38
C GLY A 137 -20.25 2.06 3.79
N ILE A 138 -19.21 2.89 3.73
CA ILE A 138 -19.26 4.31 4.09
C ILE A 138 -19.99 5.11 3.01
N LEU A 139 -19.78 4.76 1.73
CA LEU A 139 -20.50 5.32 0.60
C LEU A 139 -21.22 4.24 -0.20
N SER A 140 -22.46 4.52 -0.58
CA SER A 140 -23.17 3.77 -1.62
C SER A 140 -22.65 4.13 -3.01
N GLY A 141 -22.86 3.23 -3.99
CA GLY A 141 -22.50 3.51 -5.38
C GLY A 141 -23.14 4.78 -5.96
N VAL A 142 -24.33 5.17 -5.47
CA VAL A 142 -24.99 6.44 -5.85
C VAL A 142 -24.21 7.64 -5.31
N GLN A 143 -23.74 7.58 -4.07
CA GLN A 143 -22.93 8.65 -3.48
C GLN A 143 -21.56 8.75 -4.17
N VAL A 144 -20.93 7.61 -4.48
CA VAL A 144 -19.68 7.55 -5.24
C VAL A 144 -19.85 8.22 -6.61
N ALA A 145 -20.88 7.86 -7.37
CA ALA A 145 -21.16 8.49 -8.66
C ALA A 145 -21.41 10.01 -8.52
N SER A 146 -22.12 10.43 -7.48
CA SER A 146 -22.34 11.87 -7.20
C SER A 146 -21.03 12.61 -6.93
N PHE A 147 -20.12 12.05 -6.13
CA PHE A 147 -18.79 12.61 -5.91
C PHE A 147 -17.96 12.66 -7.18
N TYR A 148 -18.01 11.63 -8.03
CA TYR A 148 -17.27 11.58 -9.28
C TYR A 148 -17.65 12.74 -10.21
N MET A 149 -18.95 13.04 -10.30
CA MET A 149 -19.45 14.11 -11.15
C MET A 149 -19.02 15.50 -10.66
N GLN A 150 -18.68 15.65 -9.38
CA GLN A 150 -18.31 16.95 -8.80
C GLN A 150 -16.99 17.51 -9.36
N ALA A 151 -16.11 16.69 -9.93
CA ALA A 151 -14.89 17.17 -10.56
C ALA A 151 -15.12 17.91 -11.89
N PHE A 152 -16.29 17.72 -12.52
CA PHE A 152 -16.60 18.35 -13.80
C PHE A 152 -17.37 19.66 -13.60
N PRO A 153 -17.17 20.67 -14.46
CA PRO A 153 -18.00 21.88 -14.46
C PRO A 153 -19.44 21.56 -14.89
N ASN A 154 -20.40 22.40 -14.47
CA ASN A 154 -21.83 22.21 -14.77
C ASN A 154 -22.12 22.05 -16.27
N SER A 155 -21.39 22.76 -17.13
CA SER A 155 -21.51 22.66 -18.60
C SER A 155 -21.21 21.27 -19.16
N ILE A 156 -20.39 20.47 -18.46
CA ILE A 156 -20.09 19.08 -18.82
C ILE A 156 -21.07 18.14 -18.14
N ARG A 157 -21.44 18.39 -16.87
CA ARG A 157 -22.39 17.52 -16.13
C ARG A 157 -23.75 17.36 -16.80
N ILE A 158 -24.26 18.42 -17.44
CA ILE A 158 -25.54 18.39 -18.16
C ILE A 158 -25.51 17.63 -19.49
N ARG A 159 -24.33 17.16 -19.93
CA ARG A 159 -24.11 16.49 -21.22
C ARG A 159 -23.73 15.00 -21.07
N LEU A 160 -23.61 14.53 -19.82
CA LEU A 160 -23.29 13.15 -19.44
C LEU A 160 -24.57 12.47 -18.93
#